data_AF-A0A835CTR4-F1
#
_entry.id   AF-A0A835CTR4-F1
#
_cell.length_a   1.000
_cell.length_b   1.000
_cell.length_c   1.000
_cell.angle_alpha   90.00
_cell.angle_beta   90.00
_cell.angle_gamma   90.00
#
_symmetry.space_group_name_H-M   'P 1'
#
loop_
_entity.id
_entity.type
_entity.pdbx_description
1 polymer ?
#
loop_
_entity_poly.entity_id
_entity_poly.type
_entity_poly.pdbx_seq_one_letter_code
_entity_poly.pdbx_strand_id
1 'polypeptide(L)'
;MANKIDESLEISEEEKKSMEQLMTDKNVTDEEFKNFMQRVIEVEKIVKKLASNDASEQESGQIMADAILTGAKNNDKKKNEINENDELITKSSRTVINKYEKEFKKDPNEMSKESFMKSIEKDANERAEDRKIRNERAETYKKIGNSAFNKFDYEKAVSYYGKAIEQRKDSTVVWNNRAIAYIKLGLYEKALDDCEWALRVSKSNIKALLNSAKCHAYLGNDDKRDEFIQLAKSRVPEFIKYIEDFEKTLKNNPINGEKFQEDEESLII
;
A
#
# COMPACT_ATOMS: atom_id res chain seq x y z
N MET A 1 -12.57 27.69 48.87
CA MET A 1 -13.77 27.33 48.06
C MET A 1 -13.31 27.32 46.61
N ALA A 2 -12.78 26.21 46.09
CA ALA A 2 -13.54 25.07 45.53
C ALA A 2 -14.63 25.53 44.54
N ASN A 3 -14.34 25.49 43.23
CA ASN A 3 -14.75 24.36 42.40
C ASN A 3 -14.07 24.38 41.03
N LYS A 4 -13.49 23.22 40.69
CA LYS A 4 -13.06 22.80 39.36
C LYS A 4 -14.28 22.75 38.45
N ILE A 5 -14.14 23.24 37.22
CA ILE A 5 -15.02 22.85 36.10
C ILE A 5 -14.22 21.80 35.33
N ASP A 6 -14.41 20.55 35.73
CA ASP A 6 -14.06 19.38 34.93
C ASP A 6 -15.33 19.05 34.15
N GLU A 7 -15.48 19.66 32.97
CA GLU A 7 -16.54 19.32 32.04
C GLU A 7 -16.03 18.18 31.16
N SER A 8 -15.83 17.03 31.79
CA SER A 8 -15.67 15.77 31.09
C SER A 8 -17.02 15.45 30.44
N LEU A 9 -17.08 15.59 29.12
CA LEU A 9 -18.14 15.03 28.27
C LEU A 9 -18.18 13.51 28.48
N GLU A 10 -18.94 13.06 29.47
CA GLU A 10 -19.34 11.66 29.60
C GLU A 10 -20.27 11.34 28.45
N ILE A 11 -19.68 10.75 27.40
CA ILE A 11 -20.40 10.14 26.28
C ILE A 11 -21.34 9.11 26.87
N SER A 12 -22.64 9.27 26.62
CA SER A 12 -23.68 8.41 27.16
C SER A 12 -23.47 6.96 26.74
N GLU A 13 -23.87 6.01 27.58
CA GLU A 13 -23.79 4.57 27.24
C GLU A 13 -24.57 4.24 25.96
N GLU A 14 -25.60 5.02 25.60
CA GLU A 14 -26.31 4.91 24.32
C GLU A 14 -25.49 5.40 23.12
N GLU A 15 -24.68 6.44 23.28
CA GLU A 15 -23.75 6.91 22.23
C GLU A 15 -22.57 5.95 22.06
N LYS A 16 -22.06 5.35 23.15
CA LYS A 16 -21.06 4.28 23.06
C LYS A 16 -21.63 3.05 22.37
N LYS A 17 -22.85 2.64 22.72
CA LYS A 17 -23.55 1.51 22.08
C LYS A 17 -23.84 1.78 20.62
N SER A 18 -24.22 3.01 20.25
CA SER A 18 -24.42 3.42 18.85
C SER A 18 -23.11 3.47 18.07
N MET A 19 -22.01 3.92 18.69
CA MET A 19 -20.67 3.85 18.08
C MET A 19 -20.18 2.40 17.95
N GLU A 20 -20.46 1.53 18.91
CA GLU A 20 -20.15 0.11 18.85
C GLU A 20 -20.98 -0.60 17.77
N GLN A 21 -22.22 -0.17 17.57
CA GLN A 21 -23.12 -0.64 16.50
C GLN A 21 -22.69 -0.15 15.10
N LEU A 22 -22.03 1.01 15.01
CA LEU A 22 -21.39 1.50 13.78
C LEU A 22 -20.02 0.84 13.50
N MET A 23 -19.36 0.32 14.54
CA MET A 23 -18.05 -0.33 14.45
C MET A 23 -18.14 -1.87 14.30
N THR A 24 -19.35 -2.43 14.24
CA THR A 24 -19.59 -3.88 14.21
C THR A 24 -19.86 -4.50 12.84
N ASP A 25 -19.88 -3.73 11.74
CA ASP A 25 -19.78 -4.32 10.39
C ASP A 25 -18.31 -4.59 10.02
N LYS A 26 -17.70 -5.49 10.78
CA LYS A 26 -16.31 -5.94 10.57
C LYS A 26 -16.16 -6.98 9.46
N ASN A 27 -17.19 -7.18 8.64
CA ASN A 27 -17.19 -8.10 7.51
C ASN A 27 -17.71 -7.42 6.23
N VAL A 28 -17.28 -6.18 5.92
CA VAL A 28 -17.35 -5.73 4.53
C VAL A 28 -16.48 -6.70 3.73
N THR A 29 -17.12 -7.64 3.05
CA THR A 29 -16.41 -8.63 2.24
C THR A 29 -15.63 -7.90 1.14
N ASP A 30 -14.50 -8.46 0.70
CA ASP A 30 -13.73 -7.89 -0.41
C ASP A 30 -14.60 -7.67 -1.66
N GLU A 31 -15.67 -8.46 -1.81
CA GLU A 31 -16.66 -8.36 -2.88
C GLU A 31 -17.63 -7.19 -2.70
N GLU A 32 -18.12 -6.92 -1.49
CA GLU A 32 -18.92 -5.73 -1.18
C GLU A 32 -18.09 -4.45 -1.34
N PHE A 33 -16.82 -4.46 -0.94
CA PHE A 33 -15.92 -3.34 -1.17
C PHE A 33 -15.63 -3.11 -2.66
N LYS A 34 -15.42 -4.17 -3.44
CA LYS A 34 -15.26 -4.07 -4.91
C LYS A 34 -16.52 -3.51 -5.57
N ASN A 35 -17.69 -4.00 -5.18
CA ASN A 35 -18.97 -3.51 -5.68
C ASN A 35 -19.22 -2.05 -5.30
N PHE A 36 -18.82 -1.65 -4.09
CA PHE A 36 -18.87 -0.26 -3.65
C PHE A 36 -17.95 0.63 -4.50
N MET A 37 -16.69 0.26 -4.69
CA MET A 37 -15.75 1.05 -5.48
C MET A 37 -16.17 1.17 -6.95
N GLN A 38 -16.74 0.11 -7.53
CA GLN A 38 -17.29 0.14 -8.88
C GLN A 38 -18.43 1.16 -9.01
N ARG A 39 -19.35 1.19 -8.04
CA ARG A 39 -20.44 2.19 -7.99
C ARG A 39 -19.91 3.61 -7.84
N VAL A 40 -18.90 3.82 -7.00
CA VAL A 40 -18.28 5.14 -6.81
C VAL A 40 -17.66 5.65 -8.11
N ILE A 41 -16.95 4.80 -8.85
CA ILE A 41 -16.35 5.16 -10.15
C ILE A 41 -17.42 5.49 -11.19
N GLU A 42 -18.51 4.73 -11.23
CA GLU A 42 -19.63 4.98 -12.14
C GLU A 42 -20.31 6.32 -11.85
N VAL A 43 -20.52 6.65 -10.57
CA VAL A 43 -21.10 7.94 -10.15
C VAL A 43 -20.14 9.10 -10.46
N GLU A 44 -18.83 8.95 -10.22
CA GLU A 44 -17.84 9.97 -10.56
C GLU A 44 -17.83 10.28 -12.05
N LYS A 45 -17.94 9.23 -12.89
CA LYS A 45 -18.03 9.37 -14.34
C LYS A 45 -19.29 10.12 -14.79
N ILE A 46 -20.43 9.90 -14.13
CA ILE A 46 -21.68 10.60 -14.41
C ILE A 46 -21.56 12.07 -14.02
N VAL A 47 -21.05 12.37 -12.82
CA VAL A 47 -20.86 13.75 -12.36
C VAL A 47 -19.94 14.52 -13.29
N LYS A 48 -18.84 13.89 -13.76
CA LYS A 48 -17.92 14.50 -14.72
C LYS A 48 -18.58 14.83 -16.06
N LYS A 49 -19.49 13.96 -16.53
CA LYS A 49 -20.25 14.18 -17.76
C LYS A 49 -21.32 15.27 -17.63
N LEU A 50 -22.02 15.32 -16.50
CA LEU A 50 -23.00 16.36 -16.20
C LEU A 50 -22.35 17.75 -16.05
N ALA A 51 -21.13 17.79 -15.54
CA ALA A 51 -20.33 19.01 -15.38
C ALA A 51 -19.57 19.43 -16.65
N SER A 52 -19.65 18.67 -17.76
CA SER A 52 -19.00 19.02 -19.03
C SER A 52 -19.72 20.20 -19.70
N ASN A 53 -18.96 21.02 -20.43
CA ASN A 53 -19.50 22.15 -21.21
C ASN A 53 -20.04 21.73 -22.58
N ASP A 54 -19.88 20.44 -22.95
CA ASP A 54 -20.42 19.85 -24.18
C ASP A 54 -21.83 19.30 -23.95
N ALA A 55 -22.81 19.78 -24.72
CA ALA A 55 -24.21 19.40 -24.60
C ALA A 55 -24.45 17.90 -24.84
N SER A 56 -23.66 17.27 -25.72
CA SER A 56 -23.74 15.84 -26.01
C SER A 56 -23.29 14.99 -24.81
N GLU A 57 -22.25 15.44 -24.10
CA GLU A 57 -21.75 14.76 -22.91
C GLU A 57 -22.67 14.95 -21.70
N GLN A 58 -23.32 16.12 -21.59
CA GLN A 58 -24.33 16.38 -20.56
C GLN A 58 -25.57 15.50 -20.74
N GLU A 59 -26.08 15.38 -21.97
CA GLU A 59 -27.21 14.49 -22.29
C GLU A 59 -26.85 13.03 -21.99
N SER A 60 -25.63 12.61 -22.34
CA SER A 60 -25.10 11.29 -21.97
C SER A 60 -25.02 11.09 -20.45
N GLY A 61 -24.64 12.13 -19.69
CA GLY A 61 -24.62 12.12 -18.23
C GLY A 61 -26.02 11.98 -17.63
N GLN A 62 -27.01 12.69 -18.17
CA GLN A 62 -28.40 12.62 -17.72
C GLN A 62 -29.01 11.23 -17.94
N ILE A 63 -28.84 10.65 -19.13
CA ILE A 63 -29.32 9.29 -19.44
C ILE A 63 -28.69 8.24 -18.50
N MET A 64 -27.40 8.39 -18.19
CA MET A 64 -26.72 7.47 -17.26
C MET A 64 -27.21 7.63 -15.82
N ALA A 65 -27.51 8.85 -15.37
CA ALA A 65 -28.08 9.10 -14.04
C ALA A 65 -29.49 8.50 -13.92
N ASP A 66 -30.35 8.72 -14.93
CA ASP A 66 -31.72 8.22 -14.96
C ASP A 66 -31.76 6.68 -14.98
N ALA A 67 -30.83 6.04 -15.70
CA ALA A 67 -30.71 4.58 -15.71
C ALA A 67 -30.36 3.99 -14.34
N ILE A 68 -29.60 4.71 -13.49
CA ILE A 68 -29.28 4.28 -12.13
C ILE A 68 -30.47 4.47 -11.19
N LEU A 69 -31.19 5.59 -11.34
CA LEU A 69 -32.38 5.89 -10.53
C LEU A 69 -33.56 4.96 -10.83
N THR A 70 -33.67 4.47 -12.08
CA THR A 70 -34.76 3.57 -12.52
C THR A 70 -34.48 2.07 -12.30
N GLY A 71 -33.27 1.69 -11.85
CA GLY A 71 -32.95 0.31 -11.46
C GLY A 71 -32.81 -0.72 -12.61
N ALA A 72 -32.68 -0.26 -13.86
CA ALA A 72 -32.85 -1.09 -15.07
C ALA A 72 -31.70 -2.08 -15.42
N LYS A 73 -30.84 -2.49 -14.47
CA LYS A 73 -29.66 -3.35 -14.77
C LYS A 73 -29.47 -4.60 -13.91
N ASN A 74 -30.45 -5.00 -13.11
CA ASN A 74 -30.27 -6.15 -12.21
C ASN A 74 -30.92 -7.48 -12.64
N ASN A 75 -31.47 -7.60 -13.85
CA ASN A 75 -31.90 -8.89 -14.38
C ASN A 75 -31.37 -9.10 -15.80
N ASP A 76 -30.94 -10.33 -16.12
CA ASP A 76 -30.52 -10.85 -17.43
C ASP A 76 -29.02 -10.78 -17.79
N LYS A 77 -28.27 -11.77 -17.29
CA LYS A 77 -27.21 -12.43 -18.08
C LYS A 77 -27.48 -13.93 -18.15
N LYS A 78 -28.41 -14.31 -19.04
CA LYS A 78 -28.60 -15.67 -19.54
C LYS A 78 -27.55 -15.93 -20.62
N LYS A 79 -26.77 -17.00 -20.46
CA LYS A 79 -25.80 -17.52 -21.44
C LYS A 79 -26.53 -17.93 -22.71
N ASN A 80 -26.08 -17.46 -23.88
CA ASN A 80 -26.47 -18.03 -25.17
C ASN A 80 -25.26 -18.78 -25.75
N GLU A 81 -25.46 -20.09 -25.91
CA GLU A 81 -24.65 -21.00 -26.73
C GLU A 81 -24.93 -20.70 -28.21
N ILE A 82 -23.90 -20.76 -29.05
CA ILE A 82 -24.02 -20.72 -30.51
C ILE A 82 -23.39 -22.01 -31.03
N ASN A 83 -24.20 -22.77 -31.77
CA ASN A 83 -23.88 -24.05 -32.38
C ASN A 83 -22.97 -23.90 -33.61
N GLU A 84 -22.06 -24.87 -33.74
CA GLU A 84 -21.29 -25.21 -34.94
C GLU A 84 -22.21 -25.70 -36.06
N ASN A 85 -21.94 -25.28 -37.30
CA ASN A 85 -21.92 -26.12 -38.52
C ASN A 85 -21.85 -25.22 -39.76
N ASP A 86 -20.66 -25.11 -40.37
CA ASP A 86 -20.54 -25.00 -41.82
C ASP A 86 -19.17 -25.58 -42.22
N GLU A 87 -19.23 -26.73 -42.89
CA GLU A 87 -18.08 -27.48 -43.38
C GLU A 87 -17.38 -26.77 -44.54
N LEU A 88 -16.05 -26.90 -44.62
CA LEU A 88 -15.29 -26.73 -45.86
C LEU A 88 -14.46 -27.98 -46.13
N ILE A 89 -14.97 -28.81 -47.03
CA ILE A 89 -14.28 -29.99 -47.58
C ILE A 89 -13.19 -29.52 -48.54
N THR A 90 -11.94 -29.94 -48.31
CA THR A 90 -10.92 -29.99 -49.37
C THR A 90 -10.28 -31.38 -49.41
N LYS A 91 -10.41 -32.05 -50.56
CA LYS A 91 -9.77 -33.34 -50.88
C LYS A 91 -8.47 -33.12 -51.67
N SER A 92 -7.53 -34.05 -51.42
CA SER A 92 -6.31 -34.38 -52.18
C SER A 92 -5.04 -33.59 -51.83
N SER A 93 -3.84 -34.15 -51.75
CA SER A 93 -3.40 -35.55 -51.64
C SER A 93 -1.90 -35.65 -51.31
N ARG A 94 -1.52 -36.80 -50.73
CA ARG A 94 -0.20 -37.50 -50.78
C ARG A 94 1.06 -36.76 -50.25
N THR A 95 1.54 -37.20 -49.10
CA THR A 95 2.72 -38.09 -49.00
C THR A 95 2.82 -38.68 -47.59
N VAL A 96 2.82 -40.01 -47.50
CA VAL A 96 3.02 -40.77 -46.26
C VAL A 96 4.51 -40.86 -46.01
N ILE A 97 5.06 -39.93 -45.23
CA ILE A 97 6.32 -40.14 -44.53
C ILE A 97 5.93 -40.57 -43.12
N ASN A 98 6.46 -41.73 -42.73
CA ASN A 98 6.23 -42.41 -41.47
C ASN A 98 6.44 -41.48 -40.26
N LYS A 99 5.42 -40.71 -39.90
CA LYS A 99 5.33 -40.01 -38.63
C LYS A 99 4.51 -40.94 -37.76
N TYR A 100 5.15 -41.55 -36.77
CA TYR A 100 4.41 -42.15 -35.66
C TYR A 100 3.57 -41.01 -35.07
N GLU A 101 2.30 -40.92 -35.49
CA GLU A 101 1.26 -40.27 -34.72
C GLU A 101 1.17 -41.08 -33.44
N LYS A 102 1.89 -40.61 -32.41
CA LYS A 102 1.43 -40.83 -31.06
C LYS A 102 0.04 -40.20 -31.04
N GLU A 103 -0.97 -41.02 -31.28
CA GLU A 103 -2.33 -40.78 -30.82
C GLU A 103 -2.22 -40.65 -29.30
N PHE A 104 -1.83 -39.47 -28.83
CA PHE A 104 -2.25 -39.01 -27.54
C PHE A 104 -3.77 -38.93 -27.69
N LYS A 105 -4.45 -39.97 -27.22
CA LYS A 105 -5.86 -39.84 -26.84
C LYS A 105 -5.89 -38.63 -25.92
N LYS A 106 -6.24 -37.45 -26.45
CA LYS A 106 -6.51 -36.27 -25.64
C LYS A 106 -7.64 -36.73 -24.73
N ASP A 107 -7.32 -36.89 -23.46
CA ASP A 107 -8.33 -37.13 -22.45
C ASP A 107 -9.36 -36.00 -22.61
N PRO A 108 -10.67 -36.28 -22.71
CA PRO A 108 -11.69 -35.24 -22.74
C PRO A 108 -11.60 -34.27 -21.54
N ASN A 109 -10.90 -34.67 -20.47
CA ASN A 109 -10.59 -33.87 -19.29
C ASN A 109 -9.21 -33.16 -19.34
N GLU A 110 -8.42 -33.30 -20.40
CA GLU A 110 -7.14 -32.59 -20.55
C GLU A 110 -7.36 -31.16 -21.06
N MET A 111 -7.14 -30.18 -20.18
CA MET A 111 -7.19 -28.76 -20.54
C MET A 111 -6.17 -28.46 -21.65
N SER A 112 -6.59 -27.74 -22.70
CA SER A 112 -5.68 -27.36 -23.78
C SER A 112 -4.53 -26.49 -23.24
N LYS A 113 -3.33 -26.62 -23.82
CA LYS A 113 -2.17 -25.78 -23.47
C LYS A 113 -2.51 -24.29 -23.54
N GLU A 114 -3.31 -23.89 -24.53
CA GLU A 114 -3.77 -22.51 -24.70
C GLU A 114 -4.70 -22.06 -23.56
N SER A 115 -5.66 -22.90 -23.16
CA SER A 115 -6.54 -22.64 -22.02
C SER A 115 -5.76 -22.55 -20.71
N PHE A 116 -4.76 -23.40 -20.51
CA PHE A 116 -3.85 -23.33 -19.36
C PHE A 116 -3.07 -22.02 -19.37
N MET A 117 -2.39 -21.66 -20.46
CA MET A 117 -1.64 -20.40 -20.56
C MET A 117 -2.54 -19.18 -20.30
N LYS A 118 -3.77 -19.16 -20.84
CA LYS A 118 -4.75 -18.10 -20.61
C LYS A 118 -5.17 -18.00 -19.13
N SER A 119 -5.33 -19.13 -18.43
CA SER A 119 -5.62 -19.13 -16.99
C SER A 119 -4.46 -18.58 -16.16
N ILE A 120 -3.22 -18.96 -16.51
CA ILE A 120 -2.01 -18.45 -15.85
C ILE A 120 -1.84 -16.95 -16.08
N GLU A 121 -2.08 -16.48 -17.31
CA GLU A 121 -2.02 -15.06 -17.62
C GLU A 121 -3.07 -14.25 -16.85
N LYS A 122 -4.31 -14.76 -16.79
CA LYS A 122 -5.38 -14.13 -16.00
C LYS A 122 -4.99 -14.01 -14.53
N ASP A 123 -4.50 -15.10 -13.94
CA ASP A 123 -4.04 -15.16 -12.54
C ASP A 123 -2.80 -14.28 -12.29
N ALA A 124 -1.88 -14.16 -13.26
CA ALA A 124 -0.76 -13.24 -13.20
C ALA A 124 -1.22 -11.77 -13.21
N ASN A 125 -2.20 -11.44 -14.05
CA ASN A 125 -2.79 -10.10 -14.17
C ASN A 125 -3.56 -9.71 -12.89
N GLU A 126 -4.36 -10.62 -12.34
CA GLU A 126 -5.07 -10.40 -11.07
C GLU A 126 -4.09 -10.12 -9.92
N ARG A 127 -3.01 -10.91 -9.80
CA ARG A 127 -1.97 -10.65 -8.79
C ARG A 127 -1.24 -9.33 -9.04
N ALA A 128 -1.08 -8.89 -10.29
CA ALA A 128 -0.46 -7.61 -10.60
C ALA A 128 -1.34 -6.44 -10.17
N GLU A 129 -2.65 -6.52 -10.43
CA GLU A 129 -3.62 -5.51 -9.97
C GLU A 129 -3.71 -5.48 -8.43
N ASP A 130 -3.75 -6.64 -7.77
CA ASP A 130 -3.75 -6.69 -6.30
C ASP A 130 -2.48 -6.06 -5.71
N ARG A 131 -1.31 -6.30 -6.30
CA ARG A 131 -0.06 -5.64 -5.90
C ARG A 131 -0.15 -4.13 -6.10
N LYS A 132 -0.69 -3.68 -7.22
CA LYS A 132 -0.88 -2.25 -7.50
C LYS A 132 -1.79 -1.59 -6.48
N ILE A 133 -2.93 -2.21 -6.15
CA ILE A 133 -3.85 -1.72 -5.12
C ILE A 133 -3.17 -1.64 -3.75
N ARG A 134 -2.42 -2.68 -3.35
CA ARG A 134 -1.66 -2.66 -2.08
C ARG A 134 -0.61 -1.55 -2.08
N ASN A 135 0.10 -1.35 -3.19
CA ASN A 135 1.08 -0.27 -3.32
C ASN A 135 0.43 1.12 -3.17
N GLU A 136 -0.70 1.36 -3.84
CA GLU A 136 -1.43 2.63 -3.74
C GLU A 136 -1.96 2.89 -2.33
N ARG A 137 -2.49 1.85 -1.65
CA ARG A 137 -2.90 1.94 -0.24
C ARG A 137 -1.70 2.26 0.67
N ALA A 138 -0.56 1.60 0.47
CA ALA A 138 0.65 1.85 1.25
C ALA A 138 1.14 3.30 1.10
N GLU A 139 1.17 3.83 -0.13
CA GLU A 139 1.57 5.22 -0.39
C GLU A 139 0.58 6.23 0.20
N THR A 140 -0.72 5.90 0.21
CA THR A 140 -1.75 6.75 0.83
C THR A 140 -1.53 6.83 2.35
N TYR A 141 -1.34 5.69 3.02
CA TYR A 141 -1.04 5.67 4.45
C TYR A 141 0.29 6.35 4.77
N LYS A 142 1.32 6.17 3.95
CA LYS A 142 2.61 6.90 4.07
C LYS A 142 2.39 8.41 4.04
N LYS A 143 1.62 8.93 3.08
CA LYS A 143 1.32 10.37 2.97
C LYS A 143 0.58 10.91 4.20
N ILE A 144 -0.39 10.15 4.72
CA ILE A 144 -1.12 10.53 5.94
C ILE A 144 -0.16 10.52 7.15
N GLY A 145 0.71 9.51 7.25
CA GLY A 145 1.76 9.44 8.28
C GLY A 145 2.72 10.62 8.22
N ASN A 146 3.19 10.99 7.02
CA ASN A 146 4.03 12.17 6.81
C ASN A 146 3.31 13.46 7.25
N SER A 147 2.01 13.60 6.93
CA SER A 147 1.22 14.75 7.35
C SER A 147 1.07 14.84 8.88
N ALA A 148 0.87 13.71 9.55
CA ALA A 148 0.83 13.66 11.01
C ALA A 148 2.20 13.98 11.64
N PHE A 149 3.28 13.45 11.06
CA PHE A 149 4.65 13.72 11.48
C PHE A 149 4.99 15.21 11.40
N ASN A 150 4.63 15.87 10.30
CA ASN A 150 4.84 17.31 10.12
C ASN A 150 3.99 18.17 11.07
N LYS A 151 2.92 17.61 11.65
CA LYS A 151 2.10 18.23 12.69
C LYS A 151 2.58 17.91 14.11
N PHE A 152 3.76 17.28 14.24
CA PHE A 152 4.33 16.81 15.50
C PHE A 152 3.47 15.76 16.24
N ASP A 153 2.49 15.15 15.56
CA ASP A 153 1.66 14.06 16.06
C ASP A 153 2.33 12.72 15.70
N TYR A 154 3.37 12.39 16.47
CA TYR A 154 4.24 11.26 16.18
C TYR A 154 3.57 9.91 16.45
N GLU A 155 2.69 9.81 17.44
CA GLU A 155 1.90 8.62 17.74
C GLU A 155 0.99 8.25 16.56
N LYS A 156 0.29 9.26 15.99
CA LYS A 156 -0.53 9.06 14.81
C LYS A 156 0.32 8.73 13.59
N ALA A 157 1.48 9.37 13.42
CA ALA A 157 2.42 9.04 12.36
C ALA A 157 2.84 7.56 12.43
N VAL A 158 3.23 7.06 13.61
CA VAL A 158 3.57 5.65 13.84
C VAL A 158 2.43 4.72 13.43
N SER A 159 1.19 5.04 13.82
CA SER A 159 0.00 4.25 13.47
C SER A 159 -0.19 4.14 11.95
N TYR A 160 -0.12 5.27 11.23
CA TYR A 160 -0.29 5.25 9.78
C TYR A 160 0.88 4.63 9.04
N TYR A 161 2.12 4.82 9.49
CA TYR A 161 3.25 4.07 8.93
C TYR A 161 3.13 2.57 9.19
N GLY A 162 2.59 2.15 10.33
CA GLY A 162 2.24 0.75 10.61
C GLY A 162 1.25 0.20 9.58
N LYS A 163 0.17 0.92 9.29
CA LYS A 163 -0.80 0.55 8.25
C LYS A 163 -0.16 0.47 6.86
N ALA A 164 0.76 1.39 6.54
CA ALA A 164 1.51 1.34 5.29
C ALA A 164 2.40 0.07 5.18
N ILE A 165 3.07 -0.31 6.27
CA ILE A 165 3.89 -1.53 6.35
C ILE A 165 3.05 -2.81 6.19
N GLU A 166 1.84 -2.83 6.76
CA GLU A 166 0.91 -3.96 6.59
C GLU A 166 0.55 -4.21 5.13
N GLN A 167 0.43 -3.13 4.33
CA GLN A 167 0.19 -3.24 2.90
C GLN A 167 1.47 -3.62 2.13
N ARG A 168 2.63 -3.08 2.55
CA ARG A 168 3.90 -3.24 1.84
C ARG A 168 5.11 -3.25 2.79
N LYS A 169 5.61 -4.46 3.08
CA LYS A 169 6.74 -4.69 4.00
C LYS A 169 8.12 -4.44 3.36
N ASP A 170 8.22 -4.39 2.04
CA ASP A 170 9.48 -4.19 1.32
C ASP A 170 9.88 -2.71 1.15
N SER A 171 9.12 -1.78 1.75
CA SER A 171 9.39 -0.35 1.65
C SER A 171 10.32 0.14 2.76
N THR A 172 11.63 0.24 2.47
CA THR A 172 12.60 0.78 3.44
C THR A 172 12.27 2.20 3.90
N VAL A 173 11.62 3.00 3.04
CA VAL A 173 11.25 4.39 3.35
C VAL A 173 10.26 4.43 4.51
N VAL A 174 9.23 3.58 4.49
CA VAL A 174 8.19 3.58 5.53
C VAL A 174 8.77 3.10 6.87
N TRP A 175 9.63 2.08 6.87
CA TRP A 175 10.35 1.63 8.06
C TRP A 175 11.20 2.76 8.66
N ASN A 176 11.98 3.46 7.83
CA ASN A 176 12.79 4.60 8.29
C ASN A 176 11.94 5.74 8.85
N ASN A 177 10.84 6.10 8.20
CA ASN A 177 9.97 7.18 8.67
C ASN A 177 9.32 6.82 10.01
N ARG A 178 8.93 5.55 10.20
CA ARG A 178 8.41 5.07 11.49
C ARG A 178 9.49 5.04 12.57
N ALA A 179 10.70 4.63 12.24
CA ALA A 179 11.84 4.66 13.16
C ALA A 179 12.11 6.09 13.65
N ILE A 180 12.10 7.08 12.76
CA ILE A 180 12.27 8.51 13.14
C ILE A 180 11.12 8.96 14.06
N ALA A 181 9.87 8.59 13.76
CA ALA A 181 8.75 8.91 14.63
C ALA A 181 8.92 8.28 16.04
N TYR A 182 9.40 7.04 16.13
CA TYR A 182 9.75 6.42 17.41
C TYR A 182 10.90 7.14 18.13
N ILE A 183 11.95 7.58 17.42
CA ILE A 183 13.03 8.39 18.00
C ILE A 183 12.49 9.68 18.61
N LYS A 184 11.58 10.37 17.90
CA LYS A 184 10.94 11.61 18.41
C LYS A 184 10.07 11.36 19.64
N LEU A 185 9.52 10.15 19.79
CA LEU A 185 8.79 9.68 20.97
C LEU A 185 9.70 9.16 22.10
N GLY A 186 11.02 9.09 21.90
CA GLY A 186 11.95 8.49 22.87
C GLY A 186 11.90 6.96 22.94
N LEU A 187 11.23 6.30 21.99
CA LEU A 187 11.06 4.85 21.92
C LEU A 187 12.20 4.21 21.10
N TYR A 188 13.45 4.36 21.57
CA TYR A 188 14.65 4.03 20.79
C TYR A 188 14.78 2.54 20.45
N GLU A 189 14.40 1.63 21.35
CA GLU A 189 14.44 0.18 21.08
C GLU A 189 13.51 -0.20 19.92
N LYS A 190 12.29 0.35 19.88
CA LYS A 190 11.35 0.13 18.76
C LYS A 190 11.86 0.74 17.46
N ALA A 191 12.55 1.87 17.54
CA ALA A 191 13.18 2.47 16.37
C ALA A 191 14.32 1.60 15.83
N LEU A 192 15.09 0.93 16.70
CA LEU A 192 16.12 -0.02 16.31
C LEU A 192 15.53 -1.25 15.59
N ASP A 193 14.41 -1.79 16.08
CA ASP A 193 13.70 -2.88 15.40
C ASP A 193 13.32 -2.49 13.96
N ASP A 194 12.79 -1.27 13.78
CA ASP A 194 12.42 -0.75 12.46
C ASP A 194 13.64 -0.51 11.56
N CYS A 195 14.75 -0.01 12.13
CA CYS A 195 16.00 0.15 11.39
C CYS A 195 16.57 -1.21 10.96
N GLU A 196 16.49 -2.23 11.82
CA GLU A 196 16.92 -3.58 11.48
C GLU A 196 16.10 -4.14 10.31
N TRP A 197 14.77 -3.96 10.33
CA TRP A 197 13.92 -4.33 9.20
C TRP A 197 14.30 -3.59 7.91
N ALA A 198 14.56 -2.28 7.99
CA ALA A 198 15.01 -1.52 6.83
C ALA A 198 16.36 -2.04 6.28
N LEU A 199 17.29 -2.44 7.14
CA LEU A 199 18.59 -3.01 6.77
C LEU A 199 18.49 -4.44 6.21
N ARG A 200 17.50 -5.22 6.64
CA ARG A 200 17.20 -6.54 6.05
C ARG A 200 16.72 -6.41 4.61
N VAL A 201 15.92 -5.38 4.32
CA VAL A 201 15.44 -5.08 2.96
C VAL A 201 16.54 -4.46 2.10
N SER A 202 17.27 -3.47 2.62
CA SER A 202 18.40 -2.85 1.93
C SER A 202 19.58 -2.64 2.89
N LYS A 203 20.61 -3.49 2.73
CA LYS A 203 21.80 -3.47 3.59
C LYS A 203 22.59 -2.16 3.51
N SER A 204 22.52 -1.45 2.38
CA SER A 204 23.19 -0.17 2.14
C SER A 204 22.29 1.05 2.42
N ASN A 205 21.17 0.87 3.13
CA ASN A 205 20.32 2.00 3.48
C ASN A 205 20.99 2.91 4.51
N ILE A 206 21.52 4.04 4.04
CA ILE A 206 22.23 5.00 4.89
C ILE A 206 21.35 5.56 6.02
N LYS A 207 20.07 5.87 5.75
CA LYS A 207 19.15 6.40 6.76
C LYS A 207 18.96 5.41 7.92
N ALA A 208 18.81 4.12 7.63
CA ALA A 208 18.66 3.09 8.66
C ALA A 208 19.93 2.93 9.50
N LEU A 209 21.12 2.99 8.89
CA LEU A 209 22.41 2.93 9.61
C LEU A 209 22.59 4.14 10.53
N LEU A 210 22.31 5.35 10.02
CA LEU A 210 22.46 6.58 10.81
C LEU A 210 21.39 6.69 11.90
N ASN A 211 20.15 6.29 11.64
CA ASN A 211 19.11 6.22 12.66
C ASN A 211 19.45 5.20 13.75
N SER A 212 20.07 4.07 13.40
CA SER A 212 20.56 3.08 14.38
C SER A 212 21.67 3.68 15.26
N ALA A 213 22.64 4.37 14.65
CA ALA A 213 23.68 5.07 15.39
C ALA A 213 23.10 6.13 16.32
N LYS A 214 22.10 6.89 15.84
CA LYS A 214 21.36 7.89 16.64
C LYS A 214 20.66 7.25 17.83
N CYS A 215 19.96 6.14 17.64
CA CYS A 215 19.31 5.39 18.73
C CYS A 215 20.32 4.87 19.76
N HIS A 216 21.45 4.30 19.31
CA HIS A 216 22.49 3.84 20.21
C HIS A 216 23.14 4.98 21.00
N ALA A 217 23.32 6.15 20.40
CA ALA A 217 23.74 7.35 21.12
C ALA A 217 22.74 7.75 22.21
N TYR A 218 21.43 7.76 21.90
CA TYR A 218 20.38 8.03 22.90
C TYR A 218 20.33 7.00 24.04
N LEU A 219 20.69 5.75 23.75
CA LEU A 219 20.76 4.66 24.74
C LEU A 219 22.08 4.63 25.52
N GLY A 220 23.05 5.50 25.22
CA GLY A 220 24.38 5.52 25.85
C GLY A 220 25.31 4.39 25.40
N ASN A 221 24.99 3.71 24.29
CA ASN A 221 25.78 2.61 23.73
C ASN A 221 26.78 3.14 22.69
N ASP A 222 27.81 3.84 23.14
CA ASP A 222 28.79 4.51 22.28
C ASP A 222 29.53 3.56 21.33
N ASP A 223 29.90 2.36 21.79
CA ASP A 223 30.58 1.36 20.96
C ASP A 223 29.74 0.97 19.73
N LYS A 224 28.44 0.71 19.94
CA LYS A 224 27.51 0.35 18.86
C LYS A 224 27.23 1.55 17.95
N ARG A 225 27.12 2.76 18.50
CA ARG A 225 26.98 3.98 17.69
C ARG A 225 28.14 4.07 16.69
N ASP A 226 29.37 3.93 17.17
CA ASP A 226 30.56 4.07 16.32
C ASP A 226 30.64 2.92 15.30
N GLU A 227 30.28 1.70 15.69
CA GLU A 227 30.15 0.56 14.78
C GLU A 227 29.21 0.86 13.60
N PHE A 228 28.00 1.36 13.87
CA PHE A 228 27.03 1.69 12.82
C PHE A 228 27.49 2.85 11.94
N ILE A 229 28.21 3.84 12.48
CA ILE A 229 28.79 4.93 11.69
C ILE A 229 29.88 4.41 10.75
N GLN A 230 30.78 3.54 11.24
CA GLN A 230 31.80 2.91 10.39
C GLN A 230 31.17 1.99 9.34
N LEU A 231 30.10 1.29 9.71
CA LEU A 231 29.32 0.48 8.77
C LEU A 231 28.68 1.34 7.67
N ALA A 232 28.18 2.53 8.00
CA ALA A 232 27.68 3.49 7.01
C ALA A 232 28.79 3.96 6.06
N LYS A 233 29.97 4.32 6.59
CA LYS A 233 31.12 4.76 5.77
C LYS A 233 31.60 3.67 4.81
N SER A 234 31.64 2.41 5.26
CA SER A 234 32.08 1.28 4.44
C SER A 234 31.06 0.84 3.40
N ARG A 235 29.76 0.82 3.73
CA ARG A 235 28.70 0.38 2.81
C ARG A 235 28.30 1.44 1.80
N VAL A 236 28.43 2.72 2.16
CA VAL A 236 27.95 3.84 1.34
C VAL A 236 29.03 4.94 1.26
N PRO A 237 30.19 4.63 0.64
CA PRO A 237 31.34 5.53 0.62
C PRO A 237 31.08 6.84 -0.12
N GLU A 238 30.10 6.87 -1.04
CA GLU A 238 29.70 8.08 -1.77
C GLU A 238 29.20 9.21 -0.84
N PHE A 239 28.69 8.87 0.35
CA PHE A 239 28.16 9.82 1.32
C PHE A 239 29.08 10.02 2.54
N ILE A 240 30.37 9.68 2.45
CA ILE A 240 31.32 9.82 3.59
C ILE A 240 31.28 11.20 4.22
N LYS A 241 31.31 12.27 3.41
CA LYS A 241 31.26 13.66 3.93
C LYS A 241 30.00 13.93 4.75
N TYR A 242 28.84 13.45 4.27
CA TYR A 242 27.57 13.59 4.98
C TYR A 242 27.58 12.79 6.30
N ILE A 243 28.16 11.58 6.29
CA ILE A 243 28.26 10.73 7.49
C ILE A 243 29.20 11.36 8.53
N GLU A 244 30.32 11.96 8.10
CA GLU A 244 31.25 12.66 8.99
C GLU A 244 30.63 13.91 9.61
N ASP A 245 29.84 14.66 8.84
CA ASP A 245 29.14 15.83 9.36
C ASP A 245 28.07 15.40 10.37
N PHE A 246 27.33 14.32 10.10
CA PHE A 246 26.42 13.70 11.07
C PHE A 246 27.12 13.24 12.35
N GLU A 247 28.29 12.59 12.24
CA GLU A 247 29.09 12.15 13.38
C GLU A 247 29.54 13.33 14.26
N LYS A 248 29.97 14.44 13.64
CA LYS A 248 30.32 15.67 14.37
C LYS A 248 29.10 16.23 15.11
N THR A 249 27.93 16.26 14.48
CA THR A 249 26.69 16.74 15.11
C THR A 249 26.33 15.90 16.34
N LEU A 250 26.43 14.57 16.26
CA LEU A 250 26.20 13.68 17.40
C LEU A 250 27.17 13.92 18.56
N LYS A 251 28.44 14.24 18.28
CA LYS A 251 29.46 14.51 19.31
C LYS A 251 29.31 15.89 19.96
N ASN A 252 28.87 16.89 19.18
CA ASN A 252 28.77 18.28 19.64
C ASN A 252 27.46 18.59 20.40
N ASN A 253 26.40 17.80 20.21
CA ASN A 253 25.18 17.87 21.00
C ASN A 253 25.11 16.67 21.95
N PRO A 254 25.79 16.74 23.13
CA PRO A 254 25.59 15.72 24.16
C PRO A 254 24.12 15.70 24.53
N ILE A 255 23.53 14.53 24.38
CA ILE A 255 22.11 14.23 24.48
C ILE A 255 21.64 14.49 25.92
N ASN A 256 21.38 15.75 26.25
CA ASN A 256 20.79 16.18 27.51
C ASN A 256 19.32 16.53 27.27
N GLY A 257 18.51 15.53 26.88
CA GLY A 257 17.04 15.61 26.88
C GLY A 257 16.38 16.67 25.97
N GLU A 258 17.14 17.55 25.31
CA GLU A 258 16.59 18.55 24.41
C GLU A 258 16.42 17.96 23.01
N LYS A 259 15.17 18.06 22.54
CA LYS A 259 14.71 17.58 21.25
C LYS A 259 15.61 18.12 20.15
N PHE A 260 16.21 17.21 19.37
CA PHE A 260 16.83 17.54 18.09
C PHE A 260 15.76 18.20 17.21
N GLN A 261 15.80 19.52 17.12
CA GLN A 261 15.06 20.32 16.15
C GLN A 261 16.03 20.52 14.98
N GLU A 262 16.14 19.48 14.15
CA GLU A 262 16.78 19.59 12.84
C GLU A 262 15.68 19.86 11.82
N ASP A 263 15.95 20.85 10.97
CA ASP A 263 15.16 21.26 9.82
C ASP A 263 15.10 20.12 8.79
N GLU A 264 14.28 19.10 9.04
CA GLU A 264 14.08 17.92 8.18
C GLU A 264 13.11 18.20 7.02
N GLU A 265 13.06 19.43 6.49
CA GLU A 265 12.24 19.73 5.30
C GLU A 265 12.82 19.16 3.99
N SER A 266 14.03 18.57 3.98
CA SER A 266 14.64 18.06 2.75
C SER A 266 14.63 16.55 2.52
N LEU A 267 14.16 15.73 3.48
CA LEU A 267 14.35 14.27 3.40
C LEU A 267 13.09 13.40 3.56
N ILE A 268 11.90 14.02 3.63
CA ILE A 268 10.61 13.34 3.50
C ILE A 268 10.22 13.33 2.00
N ILE A 269 10.76 12.37 1.24
CA ILE A 269 10.23 11.96 -0.07
C ILE A 269 9.99 10.44 -0.03
#